data_AF-A0A151QLT2-F1
#
_entry.id   AF-A0A151QLT2-F1
#
_cell.length_a   1.000
_cell.length_b   1.000
_cell.length_c   1.000
_cell.angle_alpha   90.00
_cell.angle_beta   90.00
_cell.angle_gamma   90.00
#
_symmetry.space_group_name_H-M   'P 1'
#
loop_
_entity.id
_entity.type
_entity.pdbx_description
1 polymer ?
#
loop_
_entity_poly.entity_id
_entity_poly.type
_entity_poly.pdbx_seq_one_letter_code
_entity_poly.pdbx_strand_id
1 'polypeptide(L)'
;MCDASNYALGAVLAQRVDKLPRVIYYASRTLDSAQANYTNTEKELLAIIFALDKFKSYLLGSHVIVLIDHVTLKYLLKKAD
;
A
#
# COMPACT_ATOMS: atom_id res chain seq x y z
N MET A 1 -5.49 2.15 -1.25
CA MET A 1 -5.01 1.40 -2.43
C MET A 1 -3.52 1.63 -2.53
N CYS A 2 -2.74 0.59 -2.77
CA CYS A 2 -1.29 0.66 -2.85
C CYS A 2 -0.86 0.02 -4.17
N ASP A 3 0.20 0.55 -4.78
CA ASP A 3 0.76 0.07 -6.04
C ASP A 3 2.27 0.33 -6.04
N ALA A 4 3.04 -0.54 -6.68
CA ALA A 4 4.47 -0.38 -6.85
C ALA A 4 4.89 -0.50 -8.32
N SER A 5 5.71 0.44 -8.76
CA SER A 5 6.40 0.37 -10.05
C SER A 5 7.89 0.05 -9.85
N ASN A 6 8.61 -0.08 -10.96
CA ASN A 6 10.07 -0.27 -10.93
C ASN A 6 10.83 0.93 -10.34
N TYR A 7 10.20 2.10 -10.24
CA TYR A 7 10.88 3.35 -9.86
C TYR A 7 10.27 4.06 -8.65
N ALA A 8 8.99 3.81 -8.36
CA ALA A 8 8.25 4.52 -7.33
C ALA A 8 7.13 3.67 -6.74
N LEU A 9 6.78 3.99 -5.51
CA LEU A 9 5.63 3.49 -4.75
C LEU A 9 4.51 4.51 -4.82
N GLY A 10 3.28 4.03 -4.92
CA GLY A 10 2.06 4.83 -4.89
C GLY A 10 1.10 4.32 -3.81
N ALA A 11 0.44 5.26 -3.14
CA ALA A 11 -0.61 4.95 -2.19
C ALA A 11 -1.72 6.01 -2.22
N VAL A 12 -2.96 5.54 -2.08
CA VAL A 12 -4.16 6.39 -2.04
C VAL A 12 -4.96 6.05 -0.80
N LEU A 13 -5.18 7.07 0.04
CA LEU A 13 -6.11 7.02 1.15
C LEU A 13 -7.49 7.44 0.66
N ALA A 14 -8.47 6.55 0.79
CA ALA A 14 -9.85 6.82 0.42
C ALA A 14 -10.79 6.30 1.50
N GLN A 15 -11.91 6.99 1.68
CA GLN A 15 -13.00 6.59 2.55
C GLN A 15 -14.24 6.31 1.72
N ARG A 16 -15.04 5.31 2.11
CA ARG A 16 -16.35 5.08 1.48
C ARG A 16 -17.37 6.04 2.05
N VAL A 17 -17.97 6.86 1.19
CA VAL A 17 -19.10 7.74 1.51
C VAL A 17 -20.19 7.41 0.49
N ASP A 18 -21.40 7.07 0.95
CA ASP A 18 -22.51 6.64 0.08
C ASP A 18 -22.15 5.45 -0.84
N LYS A 19 -21.36 4.49 -0.31
CA LYS A 19 -20.80 3.32 -1.03
C LYS A 19 -19.77 3.66 -2.12
N LEU A 20 -19.51 4.93 -2.40
CA LEU A 20 -18.52 5.36 -3.37
C LEU A 20 -17.18 5.68 -2.67
N PRO A 21 -16.04 5.25 -3.23
CA PRO A 21 -14.74 5.64 -2.70
C PRO A 21 -14.49 7.13 -2.97
N ARG A 22 -14.34 7.93 -1.92
CA ARG A 22 -13.88 9.31 -2.00
C ARG A 22 -12.43 9.39 -1.54
N VAL A 23 -11.57 9.91 -2.41
CA VAL A 23 -10.15 10.04 -2.10
C VAL A 23 -9.94 11.20 -1.14
N ILE A 24 -9.12 10.97 -0.12
CA ILE A 24 -8.72 11.94 0.89
C ILE A 24 -7.29 12.43 0.59
N TYR A 25 -6.39 11.52 0.21
CA TYR A 25 -4.98 11.85 0.03
C TYR A 25 -4.28 10.90 -0.95
N TYR A 26 -3.37 11.46 -1.75
CA TYR A 26 -2.44 10.72 -2.61
C TYR A 26 -1.02 10.85 -2.08
N ALA A 27 -0.32 9.73 -1.92
CA ALA A 27 1.08 9.70 -1.53
C ALA A 27 1.89 8.90 -2.54
N SER A 28 3.10 9.36 -2.83
CA SER A 28 4.05 8.61 -3.64
C SER A 28 5.47 8.85 -3.12
N ARG A 29 6.36 7.91 -3.42
CA ARG A 29 7.78 8.01 -3.08
C ARG A 29 8.60 7.25 -4.12
N THR A 30 9.70 7.83 -4.58
CA THR A 30 10.66 7.12 -5.44
C THR A 30 11.42 6.07 -4.63
N LEU A 31 11.78 4.97 -5.27
CA LEU A 31 12.62 3.94 -4.68
C LEU A 31 14.07 4.43 -4.62
N ASP A 32 14.78 4.04 -3.57
CA ASP A 32 16.24 4.17 -3.54
C ASP A 32 16.91 3.06 -4.37
N SER A 33 18.23 3.14 -4.56
CA SER A 33 18.98 2.17 -5.38
C SER A 33 18.90 0.74 -4.86
N ALA A 34 18.75 0.53 -3.55
CA ALA A 34 18.62 -0.81 -2.98
C ALA A 34 17.20 -1.35 -3.22
N GLN A 35 16.19 -0.54 -2.98
CA GLN A 35 14.77 -0.88 -3.17
C GLN A 35 14.42 -1.08 -4.65
N ALA A 36 15.11 -0.40 -5.57
CA ALA A 36 14.94 -0.60 -7.00
C ALA A 36 15.28 -2.04 -7.43
N ASN A 37 16.20 -2.71 -6.71
CA ASN A 37 16.62 -4.09 -6.97
C ASN A 37 15.68 -5.14 -6.35
N TYR A 38 14.68 -4.74 -5.56
CA TYR A 38 13.71 -5.66 -4.98
C TYR A 38 12.85 -6.35 -6.05
N THR A 39 12.41 -7.55 -5.74
CA THR A 39 11.41 -8.27 -6.53
C THR A 39 10.08 -7.53 -6.52
N ASN A 40 9.21 -7.77 -7.51
CA ASN A 40 7.90 -7.13 -7.57
C ASN A 40 7.08 -7.39 -6.29
N THR A 41 7.14 -8.60 -5.74
CA THR A 41 6.45 -8.94 -4.48
C THR A 41 6.95 -8.10 -3.29
N GLU A 42 8.25 -7.91 -3.18
CA GLU A 42 8.86 -7.10 -2.12
C GLU A 42 8.53 -5.61 -2.29
N LYS A 43 8.53 -5.11 -3.53
CA LYS A 43 8.12 -3.73 -3.85
C LYS A 43 6.67 -3.46 -3.50
N GLU A 44 5.78 -4.39 -3.82
CA GLU A 44 4.36 -4.31 -3.44
C GLU A 44 4.18 -4.33 -1.91
N LEU A 45 4.91 -5.19 -1.20
CA LEU A 45 4.89 -5.19 0.27
C LEU A 45 5.41 -3.87 0.83
N LEU A 46 6.47 -3.32 0.23
CA LEU A 46 7.02 -2.02 0.58
C LEU A 46 6.02 -0.88 0.34
N ALA A 47 5.20 -0.95 -0.71
CA ALA A 47 4.11 0.01 -0.95
C ALA A 47 3.08 0.00 0.19
N ILE A 48 2.74 -1.18 0.72
CA ILE A 48 1.84 -1.33 1.88
C ILE A 48 2.47 -0.68 3.12
N ILE A 49 3.74 -1.01 3.42
CA ILE A 49 4.45 -0.44 4.58
C ILE A 49 4.52 1.07 4.46
N PHE A 50 4.88 1.59 3.27
CA PHE A 50 4.91 3.02 2.97
C PHE A 50 3.54 3.68 3.22
N ALA A 51 2.45 3.08 2.75
CA ALA A 51 1.11 3.60 2.95
C ALA A 51 0.70 3.64 4.43
N LEU A 52 0.99 2.57 5.18
CA LEU A 52 0.67 2.48 6.60
C LEU A 52 1.43 3.51 7.43
N ASP A 53 2.73 3.70 7.14
CA ASP A 53 3.56 4.70 7.81
C ASP A 53 3.11 6.12 7.47
N LYS A 54 2.89 6.39 6.17
CA LYS A 54 2.49 7.72 5.69
C LYS A 54 1.11 8.15 6.21
N PHE A 55 0.16 7.22 6.32
CA PHE A 55 -1.21 7.49 6.75
C PHE A 55 -1.46 7.16 8.22
N LYS A 56 -0.43 6.87 9.01
CA LYS A 56 -0.56 6.40 10.41
C LYS A 56 -1.52 7.24 11.25
N SER A 57 -1.48 8.57 11.13
CA SER A 57 -2.39 9.48 11.85
C SER A 57 -3.87 9.34 11.48
N TYR A 58 -4.17 8.93 10.25
CA TYR A 58 -5.54 8.69 9.77
C TYR A 58 -6.03 7.28 10.06
N LEU A 59 -5.12 6.30 10.10
CA LEU A 59 -5.45 4.89 10.23
C LEU A 59 -5.56 4.44 11.69
N LEU A 60 -4.90 5.13 12.63
CA LEU A 60 -4.88 4.75 14.03
C LEU A 60 -6.29 4.73 14.63
N GLY A 61 -6.64 3.62 15.28
CA GLY A 61 -7.96 3.44 15.90
C GLY A 61 -9.10 3.14 14.94
N SER A 62 -8.81 3.00 13.63
CA SER A 62 -9.81 2.70 12.60
C SER A 62 -9.61 1.31 12.01
N HIS A 63 -10.70 0.65 11.61
CA HIS A 63 -10.62 -0.55 10.80
C HIS A 63 -10.31 -0.16 9.35
N VAL A 64 -9.18 -0.66 8.82
CA VAL A 64 -8.67 -0.28 7.50
C VAL A 64 -8.66 -1.48 6.58
N ILE A 65 -9.07 -1.27 5.32
CA ILE A 65 -8.96 -2.29 4.26
C ILE A 65 -7.89 -1.82 3.28
N VAL A 66 -6.81 -2.60 3.16
CA VAL A 66 -5.77 -2.35 2.16
C VAL A 66 -6.16 -3.05 0.86
N LEU A 67 -6.28 -2.26 -0.21
CA LEU A 67 -6.52 -2.75 -1.57
C LEU A 67 -5.20 -2.82 -2.32
N ILE A 68 -4.84 -4.02 -2.75
CA ILE A 68 -3.66 -4.35 -3.57
C ILE A 68 -4.10 -5.20 -4.76
N ASP A 69 -3.41 -5.06 -5.88
CA ASP A 69 -3.66 -5.80 -7.12
C ASP A 69 -2.93 -7.15 -7.17
N HIS A 70 -1.83 -7.31 -6.42
CA HIS A 70 -1.03 -8.52 -6.43
C HIS A 70 -1.59 -9.64 -5.54
N VAL A 71 -2.20 -10.65 -6.19
CA VAL A 71 -2.86 -11.80 -5.53
C VAL A 71 -1.90 -12.60 -4.64
N THR A 72 -0.63 -12.75 -5.03
CA THR A 72 0.39 -13.51 -4.29
C THR A 72 0.59 -12.98 -2.87
N LEU A 73 0.48 -11.66 -2.67
CA LEU A 73 0.61 -11.06 -1.34
C LEU A 73 -0.54 -11.44 -0.40
N LYS A 74 -1.76 -11.64 -0.93
CA LYS A 74 -2.87 -12.12 -0.09
C LYS A 74 -2.60 -13.50 0.49
N TYR A 75 -1.85 -14.34 -0.23
CA TYR A 75 -1.43 -15.66 0.26
C TYR A 75 -0.30 -15.55 1.27
N LEU A 76 0.71 -14.71 1.00
CA LEU A 76 1.83 -14.49 1.92
C LEU A 76 1.37 -13.93 3.27
N LEU A 77 0.43 -12.99 3.29
CA LEU A 77 -0.13 -12.43 4.52
C LEU A 77 -1.05 -13.40 5.30
N LYS A 78 -1.57 -14.45 4.63
CA LYS A 78 -2.43 -15.47 5.25
C LYS A 78 -1.66 -16.68 5.75
N LYS A 79 -0.41 -16.85 5.32
CA LYS A 79 0.43 -17.95 5.78
C LYS A 79 0.79 -17.69 7.24
N ALA A 80 0.10 -18.35 8.16
CA ALA A 80 0.60 -18.53 9.51
C ALA A 80 1.79 -19.50 9.43
N ASP A 81 2.88 -19.17 10.13
CA ASP A 81 3.99 -20.11 10.35
C ASP A 81 3.49 -21.40 11.02
#